data_AF-A0A0B1SCA1-F1
#
_entry.id   AF-A0A0B1SCA1-F1
#
_cell.length_a   1.000
_cell.length_b   1.000
_cell.length_c   1.000
_cell.angle_alpha   90.00
_cell.angle_beta   90.00
_cell.angle_gamma   90.00
#
_symmetry.space_group_name_H-M   'P 1'
#
loop_
_entity.id
_entity.type
_entity.pdbx_description
1 polymer ?
#
loop_
_entity_poly.entity_id
_entity_poly.type
_entity_poly.pdbx_seq_one_letter_code
_entity_poly.pdbx_strand_id
1 'polypeptide(L)'
;MAAFVNFATDGTGILEMFPKIDFHLCTLVGQFYTPIRREWGLLHGMIDCSRESLTYMLDGKKGKACVLVVGGAEEALDAHPGHHILTIYKRKGFIRLALETGAQLVPCYSFGENEIFDQADNPKGSTTRMIQTTLKNILGFSPPIFHGRGVFNYNFGLLPYRCGSRSIPLGAPIKVTKTANPNTRN
;
A
#
# COMPACT_ATOMS: atom_id res chain seq x y z
N MET A 1 -7.42 -0.54 -1.68
CA MET A 1 -8.33 -1.60 -1.19
C MET A 1 -7.92 -2.96 -1.77
N ALA A 2 -7.48 -2.99 -3.03
CA ALA A 2 -6.89 -4.15 -3.70
C ALA A 2 -5.88 -4.95 -2.87
N ALA A 3 -4.88 -4.29 -2.25
CA ALA A 3 -3.82 -4.98 -1.53
C ALA A 3 -4.34 -5.83 -0.36
N PHE A 4 -5.38 -5.36 0.35
CA PHE A 4 -5.99 -6.13 1.43
C PHE A 4 -6.75 -7.35 0.88
N VAL A 5 -7.60 -7.14 -0.13
CA VAL A 5 -8.40 -8.22 -0.73
C VAL A 5 -7.53 -9.32 -1.32
N ASN A 6 -6.41 -8.96 -1.95
CA ASN A 6 -5.55 -9.95 -2.61
C ASN A 6 -4.62 -10.65 -1.62
N PHE A 7 -3.89 -9.90 -0.80
CA PHE A 7 -2.79 -10.46 -0.01
C PHE A 7 -3.17 -10.82 1.43
N ALA A 8 -4.23 -10.22 1.99
CA ALA A 8 -4.63 -10.46 3.38
C ALA A 8 -5.84 -11.39 3.51
N THR A 9 -6.72 -11.44 2.49
CA THR A 9 -7.93 -12.30 2.50
C THR A 9 -7.93 -13.37 1.41
N ASP A 10 -6.88 -13.46 0.58
CA ASP A 10 -6.78 -14.41 -0.54
C ASP A 10 -7.98 -14.34 -1.53
N GLY A 11 -8.58 -13.16 -1.70
CA GLY A 11 -9.81 -12.99 -2.49
C GLY A 11 -9.63 -13.22 -4.00
N THR A 12 -8.39 -13.41 -4.46
CA THR A 12 -8.04 -13.67 -5.86
C THR A 12 -7.26 -14.98 -6.06
N GLY A 13 -7.11 -15.80 -5.01
CA GLY A 13 -6.40 -17.09 -5.08
C GLY A 13 -4.88 -16.94 -5.20
N ILE A 14 -4.30 -15.91 -4.59
CA ILE A 14 -2.85 -15.69 -4.63
C ILE A 14 -2.07 -16.77 -3.87
N LEU A 15 -2.67 -17.34 -2.82
CA LEU A 15 -2.06 -18.43 -2.07
C LEU A 15 -2.00 -19.71 -2.89
N GLU A 16 -2.97 -19.94 -3.78
CA GLU A 16 -2.95 -21.05 -4.74
C GLU A 16 -1.88 -20.85 -5.83
N MET A 17 -1.70 -19.61 -6.30
CA MET A 17 -0.66 -19.27 -7.28
C MET A 17 0.76 -19.39 -6.70
N PHE A 18 0.95 -19.04 -5.42
CA PHE A 18 2.24 -19.02 -4.75
C PHE A 18 2.21 -19.76 -3.40
N PRO A 19 2.03 -21.09 -3.38
CA PRO A 19 1.79 -21.85 -2.15
C PRO A 19 3.00 -21.95 -1.22
N LYS A 20 4.18 -21.51 -1.68
CA LYS A 20 5.44 -21.51 -0.90
C LYS A 20 5.80 -20.12 -0.37
N ILE A 21 4.94 -19.13 -0.59
CA ILE A 21 5.17 -17.75 -0.18
C ILE A 21 4.09 -17.36 0.84
N ASP A 22 4.55 -16.97 2.02
CA ASP A 22 3.73 -16.40 3.08
C ASP A 22 3.71 -14.88 2.92
N PHE A 23 2.54 -14.34 2.59
CA PHE A 23 2.36 -12.91 2.32
C PHE A 23 1.94 -12.17 3.58
N HIS A 24 2.66 -11.10 3.89
CA HIS A 24 2.35 -10.21 5.01
C HIS A 24 2.12 -8.80 4.51
N LEU A 25 0.88 -8.30 4.67
CA LEU A 25 0.53 -6.94 4.27
C LEU A 25 1.03 -5.91 5.28
N CYS A 26 1.82 -4.95 4.80
CA CYS A 26 2.40 -3.92 5.64
C CYS A 26 1.49 -2.70 5.72
N THR A 27 1.22 -2.22 6.94
CA THR A 27 0.38 -1.04 7.19
C THR A 27 1.02 -0.07 8.19
N LEU A 28 0.43 1.12 8.33
CA LEU A 28 0.90 2.14 9.28
C LEU A 28 0.74 1.65 10.72
N VAL A 29 1.74 1.94 11.58
CA VAL A 29 1.74 1.56 13.00
C VAL A 29 0.47 2.02 13.75
N GLY A 30 -0.10 3.16 13.36
CA GLY A 30 -1.33 3.69 13.96
C GLY A 30 -2.54 2.76 13.83
N GLN A 31 -2.55 1.83 12.87
CA GLN A 31 -3.61 0.83 12.75
C GLN A 31 -3.61 -0.19 13.90
N PHE A 32 -2.48 -0.36 14.59
CA PHE A 32 -2.30 -1.30 15.71
C PHE A 32 -2.53 -0.68 17.09
N TYR A 33 -2.85 0.63 17.19
CA TYR A 33 -3.12 1.28 18.48
C TYR A 33 -4.52 0.97 19.02
N THR A 34 -5.50 0.75 18.16
CA THR A 34 -6.86 0.40 18.58
C THR A 34 -6.98 -1.11 18.80
N PRO A 35 -7.28 -1.61 20.01
CA PRO A 35 -7.20 -3.04 20.34
C PRO A 35 -7.99 -3.96 19.40
N ILE A 36 -9.26 -3.66 19.10
CA ILE A 36 -10.09 -4.50 18.23
C ILE A 36 -9.56 -4.52 16.79
N ARG A 37 -9.15 -3.36 16.28
CA ARG A 37 -8.58 -3.24 14.92
C ARG A 37 -7.23 -3.95 14.82
N ARG A 38 -6.41 -3.84 15.87
CA ARG A 38 -5.12 -4.51 15.98
C ARG A 38 -5.29 -6.03 15.84
N GLU A 39 -6.13 -6.63 16.67
CA GLU A 39 -6.33 -8.09 16.63
C GLU A 39 -6.91 -8.54 15.28
N TRP A 40 -7.81 -7.76 14.71
CA TRP A 40 -8.31 -8.02 13.35
C TRP A 40 -7.21 -7.96 12.30
N GLY A 41 -6.32 -6.96 12.35
CA GLY A 41 -5.19 -6.87 11.42
C GLY A 41 -4.20 -8.02 11.59
N LEU A 42 -3.85 -8.36 12.84
CA LEU A 42 -2.93 -9.47 13.14
C LEU A 42 -3.51 -10.83 12.71
N LEU A 43 -4.83 -11.04 12.84
CA LEU A 43 -5.51 -12.24 12.36
C LEU A 43 -5.34 -12.43 10.84
N HIS A 44 -5.29 -11.33 10.07
CA HIS A 44 -5.06 -11.35 8.63
C HIS A 44 -3.57 -11.27 8.26
N GLY A 45 -2.66 -11.53 9.21
CA GLY A 45 -1.22 -11.55 8.97
C GLY A 45 -0.59 -10.19 8.67
N MET A 46 -1.28 -9.09 9.00
CA MET A 46 -0.79 -7.74 8.75
C MET A 46 0.34 -7.37 9.72
N ILE A 47 1.35 -6.68 9.20
CA ILE A 47 2.50 -6.18 9.97
C ILE A 47 2.64 -4.67 9.83
N ASP A 48 3.39 -4.04 10.71
CA ASP A 48 3.72 -2.63 10.58
C ASP A 48 4.80 -2.39 9.51
N CYS A 49 4.73 -1.24 8.85
CA CYS A 49 5.69 -0.86 7.81
C CYS A 49 6.98 -0.23 8.36
N SER A 50 7.31 -0.42 9.65
CA SER A 50 8.57 0.08 10.21
C SER A 50 9.76 -0.66 9.62
N ARG A 51 10.92 -0.01 9.64
CA ARG A 51 12.16 -0.62 9.15
C ARG A 51 12.50 -1.86 9.95
N GLU A 52 12.29 -1.82 11.25
CA GLU A 52 12.62 -2.86 12.21
C GLU A 52 11.80 -4.12 11.93
N SER A 53 10.48 -3.97 11.76
CA SER A 53 9.55 -5.06 11.48
C SER A 53 9.80 -5.71 10.13
N LEU A 54 10.00 -4.88 9.08
CA LEU A 54 10.34 -5.38 7.76
C LEU A 54 11.71 -6.09 7.75
N THR A 55 12.70 -5.56 8.46
CA THR A 55 14.02 -6.21 8.58
C THR A 55 13.89 -7.58 9.26
N TYR A 56 13.16 -7.66 10.37
CA TYR A 56 12.92 -8.92 11.09
C TYR A 56 12.26 -9.96 10.20
N MET A 57 11.26 -9.56 9.42
CA MET A 57 10.55 -10.47 8.53
C MET A 57 11.40 -10.95 7.35
N LEU A 58 12.25 -10.08 6.80
CA LEU A 58 13.08 -10.36 5.63
C LEU A 58 14.40 -11.08 5.96
N ASP A 59 14.96 -10.87 7.15
CA ASP A 59 16.21 -11.54 7.59
C ASP A 59 15.95 -12.95 8.16
N GLY A 60 14.68 -13.31 8.36
CA GLY A 60 14.26 -14.61 8.86
C GLY A 60 14.25 -15.75 7.81
N LYS A 61 13.34 -16.71 8.00
CA LYS A 61 13.19 -17.86 7.09
C LYS A 61 12.79 -17.40 5.68
N LYS A 62 13.38 -18.01 4.67
CA LYS A 62 12.98 -17.84 3.26
C LYS A 62 11.52 -18.28 3.06
N GLY A 63 10.87 -17.68 2.07
CA GLY A 63 9.46 -17.96 1.75
C GLY A 63 8.48 -16.95 2.37
N LYS A 64 8.96 -15.84 2.91
CA LYS A 64 8.11 -14.72 3.37
C LYS A 64 8.19 -13.56 2.40
N ALA A 65 7.06 -12.90 2.15
CA ALA A 65 6.96 -11.72 1.31
C ALA A 65 6.24 -10.59 2.05
N CYS A 66 6.94 -9.46 2.23
CA CYS A 66 6.35 -8.24 2.77
C CYS A 66 5.72 -7.42 1.64
N VAL A 67 4.41 -7.22 1.70
CA VAL A 67 3.65 -6.45 0.71
C VAL A 67 3.56 -5.00 1.16
N LEU A 68 4.35 -4.13 0.53
CA LEU A 68 4.44 -2.72 0.89
C LEU A 68 3.77 -1.83 -0.16
N VAL A 69 2.79 -1.03 0.27
CA VAL A 69 2.16 0.00 -0.57
C VAL A 69 2.98 1.29 -0.49
N VAL A 70 3.81 1.53 -1.50
CA VAL A 70 4.81 2.63 -1.50
C VAL A 70 4.15 4.02 -1.56
N GLY A 71 3.02 4.14 -2.26
CA GLY A 71 2.32 5.39 -2.49
C GLY A 71 1.73 6.08 -1.27
N GLY A 72 1.23 5.27 -0.33
CA GLY A 72 0.61 5.73 0.91
C GLY A 72 -0.35 6.91 0.73
N ALA A 73 -0.33 7.83 1.68
CA ALA A 73 -1.20 9.01 1.72
C ALA A 73 -0.93 10.04 0.61
N GLU A 74 0.22 9.98 -0.08
CA GLU A 74 0.58 10.97 -1.10
C GLU A 74 -0.01 10.62 -2.45
N GLU A 75 0.07 9.34 -2.85
CA GLU A 75 -0.65 8.84 -4.04
C GLU A 75 -2.17 8.88 -3.83
N ALA A 76 -2.66 8.62 -2.61
CA ALA A 76 -4.09 8.70 -2.31
C ALA A 76 -4.70 10.11 -2.46
N LEU A 77 -3.87 11.16 -2.42
CA LEU A 77 -4.31 12.54 -2.65
C LEU A 77 -4.35 12.91 -4.14
N ASP A 78 -3.69 12.15 -5.00
CA ASP A 78 -3.63 12.35 -6.46
C ASP A 78 -4.47 11.27 -7.20
N ALA A 79 -5.34 10.55 -6.46
CA ALA A 79 -6.13 9.42 -6.95
C ALA A 79 -7.45 9.90 -7.57
N HIS A 80 -7.35 10.48 -8.77
CA HIS A 80 -8.51 10.88 -9.58
C HIS A 80 -8.82 9.85 -10.67
N PRO A 81 -10.11 9.64 -11.01
CA PRO A 81 -10.50 8.84 -12.17
C PRO A 81 -9.76 9.28 -13.45
N GLY A 82 -9.35 8.32 -14.28
CA GLY A 82 -8.62 8.55 -15.54
C GLY A 82 -7.13 8.94 -15.40
N HIS A 83 -6.62 9.16 -14.18
CA HIS A 83 -5.22 9.51 -13.95
C HIS A 83 -4.53 8.47 -13.07
N HIS A 84 -3.29 8.10 -13.41
CA HIS A 84 -2.45 7.20 -12.60
C HIS A 84 -1.11 7.89 -12.26
N ILE A 85 -1.11 8.70 -11.21
CA ILE A 85 0.09 9.43 -10.76
C ILE A 85 0.78 8.62 -9.66
N LEU A 86 2.00 8.13 -9.94
CA LEU A 86 2.79 7.33 -9.00
C LEU A 86 3.92 8.16 -8.37
N THR A 87 4.02 8.12 -7.06
CA THR A 87 5.04 8.82 -6.26
C THR A 87 6.14 7.87 -5.81
N ILE A 88 6.70 7.10 -6.76
CA ILE A 88 7.72 6.09 -6.48
C ILE A 88 9.14 6.64 -6.53
N TYR A 89 9.43 7.62 -7.38
CA TYR A 89 10.80 8.06 -7.67
C TYR A 89 11.55 8.61 -6.45
N LYS A 90 10.82 9.32 -5.57
CA LYS A 90 11.37 9.91 -4.35
C LYS A 90 11.46 8.92 -3.18
N ARG A 91 10.75 7.79 -3.25
CA ARG A 91 10.57 6.85 -2.13
C ARG A 91 11.48 5.63 -2.27
N LYS A 92 12.77 5.80 -1.95
CA LYS A 92 13.79 4.74 -2.12
C LYS A 92 14.04 3.88 -0.87
N GLY A 93 13.30 4.11 0.22
CA GLY A 93 13.54 3.43 1.51
C GLY A 93 13.40 1.91 1.44
N PHE A 94 12.40 1.41 0.70
CA PHE A 94 12.19 -0.03 0.53
C PHE A 94 13.27 -0.69 -0.32
N ILE A 95 13.82 0.02 -1.32
CA ILE A 95 14.95 -0.45 -2.14
C ILE A 95 16.19 -0.59 -1.27
N ARG A 96 16.46 0.42 -0.44
CA ARG A 96 17.56 0.38 0.53
C ARG A 96 17.44 -0.82 1.47
N LEU A 97 16.24 -1.08 2.00
CA LEU A 97 16.01 -2.22 2.86
C LEU A 97 16.19 -3.56 2.13
N ALA A 98 15.72 -3.67 0.88
CA ALA A 98 15.93 -4.85 0.05
C ALA A 98 17.42 -5.11 -0.21
N LEU A 99 18.21 -4.06 -0.45
CA LEU A 99 19.68 -4.18 -0.58
C LEU A 99 20.34 -4.61 0.73
N GLU A 100 19.89 -4.10 1.88
CA GLU A 100 20.46 -4.46 3.19
C GLU A 100 20.14 -5.90 3.59
N THR A 101 18.94 -6.39 3.26
CA THR A 101 18.47 -7.74 3.61
C THR A 101 18.80 -8.79 2.55
N GLY A 102 18.97 -8.39 1.29
CA GLY A 102 19.08 -9.28 0.13
C GLY A 102 17.73 -9.76 -0.42
N ALA A 103 16.62 -9.13 -0.01
CA ALA A 103 15.28 -9.50 -0.44
C ALA A 103 15.01 -9.12 -1.91
N GLN A 104 14.36 -10.00 -2.66
CA GLN A 104 13.98 -9.73 -4.05
C GLN A 104 12.81 -8.74 -4.09
N LEU A 105 12.87 -7.79 -5.03
CA LEU A 105 11.80 -6.82 -5.25
C LEU A 105 10.87 -7.32 -6.34
N VAL A 106 9.60 -7.53 -6.03
CA VAL A 106 8.57 -7.91 -7.01
C VAL A 106 7.65 -6.72 -7.25
N PRO A 107 7.68 -6.09 -8.44
CA PRO A 107 6.78 -4.98 -8.73
C PRO A 107 5.35 -5.52 -8.88
N CYS A 108 4.41 -4.82 -8.26
CA CYS A 108 3.00 -5.15 -8.23
C CYS A 108 2.21 -3.89 -8.53
N TYR A 109 1.24 -3.98 -9.43
CA TYR A 109 0.37 -2.86 -9.76
C TYR A 109 -1.09 -3.32 -9.79
N SER A 110 -2.01 -2.49 -9.31
CA SER A 110 -3.45 -2.77 -9.34
C SER A 110 -4.15 -1.77 -10.24
N PHE A 111 -4.75 -2.24 -11.32
CA PHE A 111 -5.51 -1.38 -12.23
C PHE A 111 -6.90 -1.05 -11.67
N GLY A 112 -7.44 0.11 -12.03
CA GLY A 112 -8.81 0.50 -11.73
C GLY A 112 -9.08 0.91 -10.28
N GLU A 113 -8.05 1.08 -9.44
CA GLU A 113 -8.25 1.54 -8.05
C GLU A 113 -8.72 3.00 -7.94
N ASN A 114 -8.36 3.84 -8.90
CA ASN A 114 -8.75 5.26 -8.92
C ASN A 114 -10.20 5.48 -9.40
N GLU A 115 -10.83 4.44 -9.98
CA GLU A 115 -12.23 4.47 -10.45
C GLU A 115 -13.22 4.07 -9.34
N ILE A 116 -12.72 3.74 -8.15
CA ILE A 116 -13.52 3.20 -7.05
C ILE A 116 -14.28 4.30 -6.30
N PHE A 117 -13.67 5.46 -6.22
CA PHE A 117 -14.18 6.60 -5.49
C PHE A 117 -13.95 7.86 -6.30
N ASP A 118 -14.95 8.73 -6.30
CA ASP A 118 -14.80 10.07 -6.84
C ASP A 118 -14.20 10.96 -5.74
N GLN A 119 -13.00 11.44 -6.00
CA GLN A 119 -12.30 12.38 -5.14
C GLN A 119 -12.68 13.80 -5.55
N ALA A 120 -12.99 14.65 -4.56
CA ALA A 120 -13.21 16.07 -4.83
C ALA A 120 -11.94 16.72 -5.41
N ASP A 121 -12.10 17.58 -6.42
CA ASP A 121 -10.98 18.25 -7.09
C ASP A 121 -10.10 19.00 -6.07
N ASN A 122 -8.82 18.66 -6.02
CA ASN A 122 -7.84 19.24 -5.11
C ASN A 122 -6.56 19.68 -5.87
N PRO A 123 -6.66 20.57 -6.87
CA PRO A 123 -5.51 20.97 -7.68
C PRO A 123 -4.38 21.53 -6.80
N LYS A 124 -3.13 21.26 -7.22
CA LYS A 124 -1.93 21.71 -6.50
C LYS A 124 -1.94 23.25 -6.40
N GLY A 125 -1.99 23.77 -5.18
CA GLY A 125 -2.13 25.20 -4.88
C GLY A 125 -3.50 25.64 -4.36
N SER A 126 -4.52 24.78 -4.40
CA SER A 126 -5.82 25.05 -3.77
C SER A 126 -5.75 25.07 -2.24
N THR A 127 -6.66 25.82 -1.61
CA THR A 127 -6.81 25.87 -0.15
C THR A 127 -7.09 24.48 0.44
N THR A 128 -7.91 23.67 -0.24
CA THR A 128 -8.17 22.26 0.11
C THR A 128 -6.89 21.43 0.14
N ARG A 129 -6.04 21.55 -0.90
CA ARG A 129 -4.77 20.83 -0.97
C ARG A 129 -3.78 21.31 0.09
N MET A 130 -3.78 22.61 0.42
CA MET A 130 -2.96 23.14 1.51
C MET A 130 -3.38 22.55 2.86
N ILE A 131 -4.68 22.53 3.18
CA ILE A 131 -5.19 21.93 4.42
C ILE A 131 -4.86 20.43 4.48
N GLN A 132 -5.10 19.69 3.40
CA GLN A 132 -4.76 18.27 3.31
C GLN A 132 -3.26 18.00 3.51
N THR A 133 -2.40 18.84 2.94
CA THR A 133 -0.94 18.72 3.06
C THR A 133 -0.46 19.08 4.47
N THR A 134 -1.05 20.10 5.08
CA THR A 134 -0.75 20.48 6.47
C THR A 134 -1.19 19.38 7.44
N LEU A 135 -2.40 18.83 7.28
CA LEU A 135 -2.88 17.70 8.08
C LEU A 135 -2.01 16.45 7.87
N LYS A 136 -1.59 16.16 6.63
CA LYS A 136 -0.61 15.08 6.35
C LYS A 136 0.68 15.26 7.14
N ASN A 137 1.23 16.47 7.14
CA ASN A 137 2.52 16.75 7.78
C ASN A 137 2.44 16.68 9.32
N ILE A 138 1.28 17.00 9.89
CA ILE A 138 1.04 16.95 11.34
C ILE A 138 0.67 15.54 11.79
N LEU A 139 -0.27 14.89 11.09
CA LEU A 139 -0.92 13.64 11.51
C LEU A 139 -0.32 12.39 10.85
N GLY A 140 0.55 12.54 9.85
CA GLY A 140 1.11 11.41 9.09
C GLY A 140 0.11 10.75 8.12
N PHE A 141 -1.16 11.14 8.16
CA PHE A 141 -2.20 10.74 7.22
C PHE A 141 -3.01 11.96 6.79
N SER A 142 -3.40 12.00 5.52
CA SER A 142 -4.36 12.99 5.02
C SER A 142 -5.65 12.27 4.69
N PRO A 143 -6.81 12.65 5.23
CA PRO A 143 -8.07 12.11 4.78
C PRO A 143 -8.42 12.74 3.42
N PRO A 144 -8.39 11.97 2.32
CA PRO A 144 -8.95 12.46 1.08
C PRO A 144 -10.46 12.65 1.25
N ILE A 145 -11.02 13.71 0.68
CA ILE A 145 -12.47 13.86 0.59
C ILE A 145 -12.89 13.05 -0.64
N PHE A 146 -13.40 11.84 -0.40
CA PHE A 146 -13.86 10.94 -1.43
C PHE A 146 -15.32 10.56 -1.17
N HIS A 147 -16.06 10.32 -2.24
CA HIS A 147 -17.39 9.77 -2.19
C HIS A 147 -17.49 8.57 -3.12
N GLY A 148 -18.23 7.57 -2.66
CA GLY A 148 -18.66 6.42 -3.44
C GLY A 148 -20.15 6.20 -3.23
N ARG A 149 -20.55 4.97 -2.99
CA ARG A 149 -21.96 4.55 -2.80
C ARG A 149 -22.32 4.46 -1.32
N GLY A 150 -23.60 4.64 -1.02
CA GLY A 150 -24.18 4.32 0.29
C GLY A 150 -24.52 2.82 0.38
N VAL A 151 -24.69 2.33 1.61
CA VAL A 151 -25.15 0.94 1.87
C VAL A 151 -26.53 0.68 1.23
N PHE A 152 -27.36 1.72 1.12
CA PHE A 152 -28.73 1.65 0.60
C PHE A 152 -29.02 2.60 -0.57
N ASN A 153 -28.03 3.36 -1.05
CA ASN A 153 -28.22 4.35 -2.11
C ASN A 153 -26.99 4.46 -3.02
N TYR A 154 -27.20 4.74 -4.29
CA TYR A 154 -26.14 4.73 -5.31
C TYR A 154 -25.47 6.07 -5.57
N ASN A 155 -25.95 7.15 -4.95
CA ASN A 155 -25.56 8.52 -5.27
C ASN A 155 -24.55 9.15 -4.28
N PHE A 156 -24.43 8.63 -3.05
CA PHE A 156 -23.49 9.16 -2.06
C PHE A 156 -23.24 8.18 -0.90
N GLY A 157 -21.97 7.92 -0.56
CA GLY A 157 -21.57 7.18 0.64
C GLY A 157 -20.10 6.78 0.68
N LEU A 158 -19.73 5.91 1.62
CA LEU A 158 -18.34 5.49 1.87
C LEU A 158 -17.97 4.16 1.19
N LEU A 159 -18.93 3.50 0.54
CA LEU A 159 -18.69 2.23 -0.13
C LEU A 159 -18.10 2.43 -1.53
N PRO A 160 -17.23 1.53 -1.99
CA PRO A 160 -16.67 1.59 -3.33
C PRO A 160 -17.74 1.50 -4.44
N TYR A 161 -17.51 2.17 -5.57
CA TYR A 161 -18.25 1.91 -6.79
C TYR A 161 -17.99 0.49 -7.31
N ARG A 162 -19.01 -0.13 -7.93
CA ARG A 162 -18.85 -1.42 -8.63
C ARG A 162 -18.11 -1.16 -9.93
N CYS A 163 -16.81 -1.49 -9.96
CA CYS A 163 -16.02 -1.53 -11.18
C CYS A 163 -15.50 -2.96 -11.39
N GLY A 164 -15.35 -3.37 -12.66
CA GLY A 164 -15.06 -4.75 -13.07
C GLY A 164 -13.75 -5.32 -12.51
N SER A 165 -13.57 -6.63 -12.69
CA SER A 165 -12.44 -7.44 -12.22
C SER A 165 -11.08 -6.73 -12.35
N ARG A 166 -10.46 -6.42 -11.21
CA ARG A 166 -9.13 -5.78 -11.15
C ARG A 166 -8.06 -6.84 -11.12
N SER A 167 -7.34 -6.96 -12.21
CA SER A 167 -6.13 -7.77 -12.26
C SER A 167 -5.00 -7.06 -11.51
N ILE A 168 -4.35 -7.77 -10.61
CA ILE A 168 -3.08 -7.35 -10.02
C ILE A 168 -1.95 -8.12 -10.74
N PRO A 169 -1.37 -7.59 -11.83
CA PRO A 169 -0.15 -8.18 -12.36
C PRO A 169 0.98 -8.10 -11.33
N LEU A 170 1.65 -9.23 -11.15
CA LEU A 170 2.95 -9.32 -10.52
C LEU A 170 4.00 -9.37 -11.63
N GLY A 171 4.95 -8.45 -11.60
CA GLY A 171 6.06 -8.44 -12.52
C GLY A 171 7.16 -9.43 -12.12
N ALA A 172 8.20 -9.52 -12.96
CA ALA A 172 9.33 -10.40 -12.70
C ALA A 172 10.11 -9.95 -11.44
N PRO A 173 10.60 -10.90 -10.60
CA PRO A 173 11.43 -10.56 -9.45
C PRO A 173 12.74 -9.90 -9.86
N ILE A 174 13.00 -8.74 -9.28
CA ILE A 174 14.24 -7.99 -9.43
C ILE A 174 15.21 -8.48 -8.34
N LYS A 175 16.25 -9.19 -8.78
CA LYS A 175 17.31 -9.69 -7.89
C LYS A 175 18.17 -8.53 -7.41
N VAL A 176 18.53 -8.56 -6.14
CA VAL A 176 19.41 -7.57 -5.51
C VAL A 176 20.59 -8.27 -4.84
N THR A 177 21.74 -7.61 -4.80
CA THR A 177 22.94 -8.11 -4.10
C THR A 177 22.99 -7.51 -2.70
N LYS A 178 23.06 -8.36 -1.67
CA LYS A 178 23.08 -7.93 -0.27
C LYS A 178 24.28 -7.01 -0.01
N THR A 179 24.02 -5.78 0.44
CA THR A 179 25.02 -4.75 0.71
C THR A 179 24.73 -4.10 2.05
N ALA A 180 25.64 -4.20 3.03
CA ALA A 180 25.42 -3.70 4.39
C ALA A 180 25.28 -2.16 4.49
N ASN A 181 25.90 -1.42 3.57
CA ASN A 181 25.81 0.05 3.49
C ASN A 181 25.54 0.51 2.05
N PRO A 182 24.27 0.61 1.63
CA PRO A 182 23.91 1.03 0.27
C PRO A 182 24.02 2.54 0.01
N ASN A 183 24.44 3.33 1.02
CA ASN A 183 24.60 4.79 0.89
C ASN A 183 25.96 5.22 0.31
N THR A 184 26.97 4.34 0.31
CA THR A 184 28.26 4.61 -0.32
C THR A 184 28.11 4.46 -1.82
N ARG A 185 28.18 5.59 -2.53
CA ARG A 185 28.43 5.58 -3.98
C ARG A 185 29.78 4.90 -4.20
N ASN A 186 29.79 3.84 -5.01
CA ASN A 186 31.01 3.45 -5.73
C ASN A 186 31.33 4.52 -6.77
#